data_AF-A0A968LR95-F1
#
_entry.id   AF-A0A968LR95-F1
#
_cell.length_a   1.000
_cell.length_b   1.000
_cell.length_c   1.000
_cell.angle_alpha   90.00
_cell.angle_beta   90.00
_cell.angle_gamma   90.00
#
_symmetry.space_group_name_H-M   'P 1'
#
loop_
_entity.id
_entity.type
_entity.pdbx_description
1 polymer ?
#
loop_
_entity_poly.entity_id
_entity_poly.type
_entity_poly.pdbx_seq_one_letter_code
_entity_poly.pdbx_strand_id
1 'polypeptide(L)' 'MTADALYLHIPFCRRKCFYCDFAITTAPEPWRSRYVDLLCQELILTARTHPPT' A
#
# COMPACT_ATOMS: atom_id res chain seq x y z
N MET A 1 13.29 -8.42 -22.54
CA MET A 1 11.92 -8.15 -22.05
C MET A 1 12.00 -8.19 -20.53
N THR A 2 12.19 -7.04 -19.89
CA THR A 2 12.11 -6.94 -18.43
C THR A 2 10.63 -6.93 -18.07
N ALA A 3 10.22 -7.81 -17.17
CA ALA A 3 8.86 -7.77 -16.64
C ALA A 3 8.84 -6.70 -15.54
N ASP A 4 8.09 -5.63 -15.75
CA ASP A 4 7.88 -4.62 -14.71
C ASP A 4 6.89 -5.16 -13.69
N ALA A 5 7.29 -5.10 -12.41
CA ALA A 5 6.47 -5.54 -11.29
C ALA A 5 6.34 -4.41 -10.27
N LEU A 6 5.15 -4.26 -9.70
CA LEU A 6 4.84 -3.28 -8.66
C LEU A 6 4.33 -4.01 -7.42
N TYR A 7 4.97 -3.75 -6.29
CA TYR A 7 4.50 -4.22 -4.98
C TYR A 7 3.79 -3.09 -4.26
N LEU A 8 2.54 -3.33 -3.86
CA LEU A 8 1.77 -2.41 -3.02
C LEU A 8 1.55 -3.05 -1.65
N HIS A 9 1.99 -2.37 -0.60
CA HIS A 9 1.74 -2.81 0.76
C HIS A 9 0.35 -2.34 1.21
N ILE A 10 -0.54 -3.26 1.62
CA ILE A 10 -1.85 -2.92 2.18
C ILE A 10 -1.88 -3.40 3.63
N PRO A 11 -1.62 -2.53 4.62
CA PRO A 11 -1.41 -2.94 6.01
C PRO A 11 -2.71 -3.20 6.78
N PHE A 12 -3.86 -3.38 6.12
CA PHE A 12 -5.14 -3.45 6.82
C PHE A 12 -5.66 -4.87 6.95
N CYS A 13 -6.07 -5.24 8.15
CA CYS A 13 -6.72 -6.51 8.44
C CYS A 13 -7.97 -6.28 9.31
N ARG A 14 -8.99 -7.12 9.17
CA ARG A 14 -10.18 -7.07 10.03
C ARG A 14 -9.83 -7.31 11.50
N ARG A 15 -8.84 -8.17 11.75
CA ARG A 15 -8.27 -8.49 13.07
C ARG A 15 -6.80 -8.87 12.91
N LYS A 16 -5.97 -8.62 13.92
CA LYS A 16 -4.62 -9.18 13.99
C LYS A 16 -4.69 -10.60 14.56
N CYS A 17 -4.23 -11.60 13.82
CA CYS A 17 -4.11 -12.96 14.32
C CYS A 17 -2.95 -13.06 15.33
N PHE A 18 -3.05 -13.98 16.31
CA PHE A 18 -2.05 -14.13 17.37
C PHE A 18 -0.65 -14.51 16.86
N TYR A 19 -0.59 -15.19 15.71
CA TYR A 19 0.65 -15.61 15.06
C TYR A 19 1.13 -14.63 13.98
N CYS A 20 0.41 -13.53 13.74
CA CYS A 20 0.69 -12.66 12.60
C CYS A 20 1.88 -11.71 12.90
N ASP A 21 2.95 -11.87 12.14
CA ASP A 21 4.17 -11.07 12.19
C ASP A 21 4.26 -10.02 11.07
N PHE A 22 3.34 -10.03 10.11
CA PHE A 22 3.23 -9.01 9.07
C PHE A 22 3.00 -7.61 9.67
N ALA A 23 3.52 -6.60 8.99
CA ALA A 23 3.30 -5.19 9.31
C ALA A 23 1.85 -4.78 9.01
N ILE A 24 0.92 -5.11 9.90
CA ILE A 24 -0.52 -4.85 9.74
C ILE A 24 -1.10 -4.07 10.92
N THR A 25 -2.24 -3.43 10.67
CA THR A 25 -3.08 -2.70 11.62
C THR A 25 -4.56 -2.96 11.35
N THR A 26 -5.40 -2.82 12.37
CA THR A 26 -6.87 -2.96 12.27
C THR A 26 -7.57 -1.61 12.12
N ALA A 27 -6.94 -0.68 11.41
CA ALA A 27 -7.41 0.71 11.32
C ALA A 27 -8.88 0.81 10.84
N PRO A 28 -9.74 1.55 11.57
CA PRO A 28 -11.11 1.83 11.13
C PRO A 28 -11.14 2.97 10.10
N GLU A 29 -12.31 3.24 9.52
CA GLU A 29 -12.53 4.51 8.83
C GLU A 29 -12.38 5.70 9.79
N PRO A 30 -11.91 6.87 9.32
CA PRO A 30 -11.57 7.22 7.93
C PRO A 30 -10.10 6.92 7.55
N TRP A 31 -9.33 6.28 8.44
CA TRP A 31 -7.89 6.12 8.27
C TRP A 31 -7.50 5.27 7.07
N ARG A 32 -8.32 4.24 6.76
CA ARG A 32 -8.11 3.42 5.56
C ARG A 32 -8.32 4.22 4.29
N SER A 33 -9.42 4.97 4.21
CA SER A 33 -9.68 5.86 3.07
C SER A 33 -8.53 6.87 2.89
N ARG A 34 -8.11 7.52 3.97
CA ARG A 34 -6.98 8.47 3.95
C ARG A 34 -5.67 7.82 3.48
N TYR A 35 -5.39 6.58 3.89
CA TYR A 35 -4.21 5.86 3.43
C TYR A 35 -4.26 5.59 1.92
N VAL A 36 -5.40 5.16 1.40
CA VAL A 36 -5.58 4.93 -0.04
C VAL A 36 -5.39 6.23 -0.83
N ASP A 37 -5.94 7.35 -0.34
CA ASP A 37 -5.75 8.66 -0.98
C ASP A 37 -4.27 9.06 -1.06
N LEU A 38 -3.52 8.87 0.03
CA LEU A 38 -2.09 9.15 0.07
C LEU A 38 -1.27 8.18 -0.79
N LEU A 39 -1.62 6.89 -0.81
CA LEU A 39 -0.96 5.89 -1.65
C LEU A 39 -1.13 6.24 -3.14
N CYS A 40 -2.32 6.68 -3.56
CA CYS A 40 -2.55 7.17 -4.92
C CYS A 40 -1.67 8.38 -5.26
N GLN A 41 -1.53 9.33 -4.33
CA GLN A 41 -0.64 10.48 -4.51
C GLN A 41 0.82 10.05 -4.64
N GLU A 42 1.27 9.12 -3.81
CA GLU A 42 2.61 8.55 -3.86
C GLU A 42 2.88 7.87 -5.21
N LEU A 43 1.96 7.03 -5.70
CA LEU A 43 2.10 6.37 -7.00
C LEU A 43 2.28 7.36 -8.16
N ILE A 44 1.54 8.48 -8.14
CA ILE A 44 1.68 9.53 -9.15
C ILE A 44 3.08 10.17 -9.07
N LEU A 45 3.60 10.40 -7.85
CA LEU A 45 4.94 10.94 -7.66
C LEU A 45 6.02 9.95 -8.11
N THR A 46 5.89 8.68 -7.74
CA THR A 46 6.84 7.62 -8.10
C THR A 46 6.87 7.38 -9.61
N ALA A 47 5.72 7.38 -10.29
CA ALA A 47 5.65 7.22 -11.75
C ALA A 47 6.39 8.36 -12.50
N ARG A 48 6.46 9.56 -11.92
CA ARG A 48 7.23 10.67 -12.49
C ARG A 48 8.75 10.47 -12.35
N THR A 49 9.19 9.86 -11.25
CA THR A 49 10.61 9.61 -11.00
C THR A 49 11.11 8.34 -11.65
N HIS A 50 10.21 7.38 -11.89
CA HIS A 50 10.50 6.07 -12.47
C HIS A 50 9.55 5.85 -13.66
N PRO A 51 9.83 6.51 -14.80
CA PRO A 51 9.01 6.30 -15.99
C PRO A 51 9.06 4.82 -16.40
N PRO A 52 7.94 4.25 -16.87
CA PRO A 52 7.93 2.89 -17.38
C PRO A 52 8.90 2.77 -18.57
N THR A 53 9.67 1.69 -18.62
CA THR A 53 10.61 1.38 -19.71
C THR A 53 9.93 0.94 -20.99
#